data_AF-A0A0M3KFF9-F1
#
_entry.id   AF-A0A0M3KFF9-F1
#
_cell.length_a   1.000
_cell.length_b   1.000
_cell.length_c   1.000
_cell.angle_alpha   90.00
_cell.angle_beta   90.00
_cell.angle_gamma   90.00
#
_symmetry.space_group_name_H-M   'P 1'
#
loop_
_entity.id
_entity.type
_entity.pdbx_description
1 polymer ?
#
loop_
_entity_poly.entity_id
_entity_poly.type
_entity_poly.pdbx_seq_one_letter_code
_entity_poly.pdbx_strand_id
1 'polypeptide(L)'
;MGDHGLRFGPQREAGVGKFEDYNPMLMIAVPKFLRANNQLMTNMRNNAFRHTSNYDVYATLVDIAKIGKKNAYKNWDYHDFRRDFGDKRGARAMSLFRPIPYDRTCEEMEIDEKFCLCYAWTHASVNSDLVRLAGYTVIDSVNRFLESENISSICAKLKFTEVIVYNILPLHRFVKFHLESSK
;
A
#
# COMPACT_ATOMS: atom_id res chain seq x y z
N MET A 1 16.40 -0.92 -5.19
CA MET A 1 14.97 -0.93 -4.80
C MET A 1 14.77 0.22 -3.85
N GLY A 2 13.68 0.98 -4.00
CA GLY A 2 13.22 1.87 -2.94
C GLY A 2 12.47 1.06 -1.88
N ASP A 3 12.57 1.47 -0.63
CA ASP A 3 11.66 1.05 0.45
C ASP A 3 10.35 1.84 0.43
N HIS A 4 10.38 3.02 -0.18
CA HIS A 4 9.25 3.91 -0.46
C HIS A 4 9.52 4.72 -1.75
N GLY A 5 8.54 5.48 -2.25
CA GLY A 5 8.77 6.46 -3.31
C GLY A 5 9.10 7.86 -2.78
N LEU A 6 8.63 8.93 -3.43
CA LEU A 6 9.06 10.29 -3.10
C LEU A 6 8.38 10.82 -1.81
N ARG A 7 9.14 10.95 -0.72
CA ARG A 7 8.64 11.33 0.62
C ARG A 7 8.76 12.80 0.98
N PHE A 8 9.40 13.61 0.16
CA PHE A 8 9.72 14.99 0.51
C PHE A 8 9.51 15.92 -0.65
N GLY A 9 9.36 17.21 -0.32
CA GLY A 9 9.17 18.28 -1.29
C GLY A 9 7.69 18.51 -1.65
N PRO A 10 7.41 19.62 -2.34
CA PRO A 10 6.05 20.01 -2.74
C PRO A 10 5.37 18.98 -3.64
N GLN A 11 6.13 18.14 -4.34
CA GLN A 11 5.61 17.08 -5.19
C GLN A 11 4.80 16.05 -4.39
N ARG A 12 5.20 15.75 -3.14
CA ARG A 12 4.46 14.83 -2.25
C ARG A 12 3.06 15.35 -1.91
N GLU A 13 2.87 16.66 -1.89
CA GLU A 13 1.58 17.26 -1.54
C GLU A 13 0.52 17.05 -2.63
N ALA A 14 0.95 16.89 -3.87
CA ALA A 14 0.07 16.54 -4.99
C ALA A 14 -0.52 15.14 -4.82
N GLY A 15 -1.72 14.90 -5.39
CA GLY A 15 -2.38 13.59 -5.32
C GLY A 15 -1.51 12.44 -5.84
N VAL A 16 -0.81 12.67 -6.95
CA VAL A 16 0.16 11.70 -7.50
C VAL A 16 1.35 11.48 -6.56
N GLY A 17 1.85 12.53 -5.89
CA GLY A 17 2.95 12.39 -4.93
C GLY A 17 2.60 11.53 -3.71
N LYS A 18 1.35 11.62 -3.23
CA LYS A 18 0.86 10.74 -2.15
C LYS A 18 0.77 9.28 -2.59
N PHE A 19 0.40 9.03 -3.84
CA PHE A 19 0.40 7.70 -4.43
C PHE A 19 1.83 7.16 -4.55
N GLU A 20 2.75 8.00 -5.04
CA GLU A 20 4.15 7.65 -5.20
C GLU A 20 4.85 7.35 -3.86
N ASP A 21 4.45 7.97 -2.74
CA ASP A 21 4.96 7.61 -1.39
C ASP A 21 4.89 6.08 -1.14
N TYR A 22 3.80 5.45 -1.60
CA TYR A 22 3.55 4.01 -1.46
C TYR A 22 3.97 3.17 -2.69
N ASN A 23 4.55 3.77 -3.73
CA ASN A 23 4.92 3.12 -4.98
C ASN A 23 6.45 3.16 -5.21
N PRO A 24 7.25 2.38 -4.47
CA PRO A 24 8.70 2.38 -4.62
C PRO A 24 9.16 1.86 -5.99
N MET A 25 10.20 2.49 -6.54
CA MET A 25 10.82 2.03 -7.79
C MET A 25 11.68 0.78 -7.58
N LEU A 26 11.49 -0.21 -8.46
CA LEU A 26 12.36 -1.38 -8.61
C LEU A 26 12.97 -1.42 -10.01
N MET A 27 14.29 -1.59 -10.08
CA MET A 27 15.02 -1.83 -11.33
C MET A 27 15.78 -3.15 -11.23
N ILE A 28 15.76 -3.94 -12.30
CA ILE A 28 16.42 -5.24 -12.37
C ILE A 28 17.36 -5.28 -13.58
N ALA A 29 18.63 -5.61 -13.34
CA ALA A 29 19.61 -5.85 -14.39
C ALA A 29 19.84 -7.35 -14.57
N VAL A 30 19.39 -7.91 -15.71
CA VAL A 30 19.55 -9.34 -16.00
C VAL A 30 20.98 -9.63 -16.50
N PRO A 31 21.66 -10.69 -16.00
CA PRO A 31 22.96 -11.11 -16.54
C PRO A 31 22.93 -11.39 -18.04
N LYS A 32 23.98 -11.01 -18.77
CA LYS A 32 24.02 -11.07 -20.24
C LYS A 32 23.64 -12.46 -20.80
N PHE A 33 24.15 -13.53 -20.20
CA PHE A 33 23.87 -14.90 -20.65
C PHE A 33 22.41 -15.32 -20.43
N LEU A 34 21.73 -14.80 -19.41
CA LEU A 34 20.31 -15.09 -19.15
C LEU A 34 19.36 -14.31 -20.06
N ARG A 35 19.81 -13.21 -20.67
CA ARG A 35 18.99 -12.42 -21.60
C ARG A 35 18.60 -13.19 -22.87
N ALA A 36 19.32 -14.26 -23.19
CA ALA A 36 18.98 -15.16 -24.29
C ALA A 36 17.77 -16.08 -23.98
N ASN A 37 17.36 -16.17 -22.69
CA ASN A 37 16.17 -16.92 -22.32
C ASN A 37 14.91 -16.09 -22.61
N ASN A 38 14.26 -16.37 -23.74
CA ASN A 38 13.07 -15.64 -24.19
C ASN A 38 11.91 -15.72 -23.20
N GLN A 39 11.73 -16.86 -22.52
CA GLN A 39 10.65 -17.01 -21.53
C GLN A 39 10.86 -16.05 -20.35
N LEU A 40 12.06 -16.06 -19.76
CA LEU A 40 12.42 -15.15 -18.67
C LEU A 40 12.19 -13.69 -19.06
N MET A 41 12.72 -13.29 -20.22
CA MET A 41 12.62 -11.91 -20.68
C MET A 41 11.17 -11.49 -20.97
N THR A 42 10.34 -12.39 -21.49
CA THR A 42 8.91 -12.14 -21.71
C THR A 42 8.15 -12.02 -20.39
N ASN A 43 8.39 -12.92 -19.44
CA ASN A 43 7.79 -12.85 -18.10
C ASN A 43 8.15 -11.53 -17.42
N MET A 44 9.42 -11.14 -17.41
CA MET A 44 9.87 -9.89 -16.79
C MET A 44 9.25 -8.64 -17.43
N ARG A 45 9.13 -8.60 -18.76
CA ARG A 45 8.47 -7.49 -19.47
C ARG A 45 6.99 -7.40 -19.13
N ASN A 46 6.29 -8.53 -19.08
CA ASN A 46 4.88 -8.56 -18.69
C ASN A 46 4.70 -8.13 -17.23
N ASN A 47 5.56 -8.65 -16.34
CA ASN A 47 5.52 -8.39 -14.90
C ASN A 47 5.85 -6.94 -14.53
N ALA A 48 6.56 -6.20 -15.39
CA ALA A 48 6.80 -4.77 -15.20
C ALA A 48 5.49 -3.94 -15.19
N PHE A 49 4.40 -4.49 -15.73
CA PHE A 49 3.05 -3.88 -15.74
C PHE A 49 2.06 -4.63 -14.84
N ARG A 50 2.54 -5.43 -13.87
CA ARG A 50 1.71 -6.18 -12.92
C ARG A 50 1.74 -5.54 -11.55
N HIS A 51 0.68 -5.78 -10.79
CA HIS A 51 0.65 -5.38 -9.39
C HIS A 51 1.54 -6.32 -8.58
N THR A 52 2.65 -5.77 -8.06
CA THR A 52 3.69 -6.50 -7.35
C THR A 52 4.00 -5.85 -6.01
N SER A 53 4.69 -6.58 -5.15
CA SER A 53 5.01 -6.18 -3.78
C SER A 53 6.44 -6.58 -3.40
N ASN A 54 6.92 -6.10 -2.25
CA ASN A 54 8.21 -6.54 -1.71
C ASN A 54 8.22 -8.04 -1.35
N TYR A 55 7.06 -8.68 -1.16
CA TYR A 55 6.99 -10.14 -1.00
C TYR A 55 7.40 -10.88 -2.28
N ASP A 56 7.09 -10.30 -3.43
CA ASP A 56 7.47 -10.86 -4.74
C ASP A 56 8.97 -10.74 -4.98
N VAL A 57 9.58 -9.63 -4.54
CA VAL A 57 11.04 -9.46 -4.54
C VAL A 57 11.71 -10.55 -3.69
N TYR A 58 11.20 -10.79 -2.48
CA TYR A 58 11.69 -11.87 -1.62
C TYR A 58 11.57 -13.25 -2.29
N ALA A 59 10.40 -13.56 -2.87
CA ALA A 59 10.19 -14.81 -3.61
C ALA A 59 11.15 -14.93 -4.80
N THR A 60 11.41 -13.84 -5.53
CA THR A 60 12.35 -13.80 -6.65
C THR A 60 13.77 -14.14 -6.21
N LEU A 61 14.24 -13.62 -5.08
CA LEU A 61 15.57 -13.92 -4.55
C LEU A 61 15.70 -15.41 -4.17
N VAL A 62 14.65 -15.99 -3.57
CA VAL A 62 14.61 -17.41 -3.24
C VAL A 62 14.54 -18.27 -4.51
N ASP A 63 13.76 -17.86 -5.51
CA ASP A 63 13.65 -18.50 -6.82
C ASP A 63 15.03 -18.61 -7.46
N ILE A 64 15.77 -17.50 -7.55
CA ILE A 64 17.14 -17.46 -8.07
C ILE A 64 18.03 -18.46 -7.31
N ALA A 65 18.03 -18.40 -5.99
CA ALA A 65 18.94 -19.19 -5.16
C ALA A 65 18.64 -20.70 -5.17
N LYS A 66 17.36 -21.09 -5.29
CA LYS A 66 16.91 -22.47 -5.12
C LYS A 66 16.29 -23.06 -6.38
N ILE A 67 15.21 -22.47 -6.89
CA ILE A 67 14.37 -23.09 -7.91
C ILE A 67 15.01 -22.95 -9.30
N GLY A 68 15.40 -21.73 -9.68
CA GLY A 68 16.20 -21.44 -10.87
C GLY A 68 17.52 -22.21 -10.87
N LYS A 69 18.21 -22.30 -9.72
CA LYS A 69 19.43 -23.12 -9.61
C LYS A 69 19.16 -24.60 -9.92
N LYS A 70 18.09 -25.19 -9.36
CA LYS A 70 17.73 -26.61 -9.59
C LYS A 70 17.43 -26.93 -11.06
N ASN A 71 16.88 -25.99 -11.81
CA ASN A 71 16.56 -26.17 -13.23
C ASN A 71 17.62 -25.56 -14.18
N ALA A 72 18.80 -25.23 -13.66
CA ALA A 72 19.89 -24.58 -14.40
C ALA A 72 19.47 -23.29 -15.14
N TYR A 73 18.50 -22.56 -14.59
CA TYR A 73 17.95 -21.29 -15.10
C TYR A 73 17.32 -21.40 -16.49
N LYS A 74 16.82 -22.59 -16.84
CA LYS A 74 16.25 -22.87 -18.17
C LYS A 74 14.74 -22.68 -18.23
N ASN A 75 14.03 -22.96 -17.14
CA ASN A 75 12.56 -22.94 -17.07
C ASN A 75 12.07 -21.88 -16.07
N TRP A 76 11.10 -21.06 -16.49
CA TRP A 76 10.48 -20.01 -15.69
C TRP A 76 8.95 -20.09 -15.71
N ASP A 77 8.40 -21.30 -15.76
CA ASP A 77 6.98 -21.57 -15.59
C ASP A 77 6.50 -21.15 -14.20
N TYR A 78 5.18 -21.13 -13.99
CA TYR A 78 4.62 -20.84 -12.66
C TYR A 78 5.20 -21.79 -11.59
N HIS A 79 5.43 -21.25 -10.39
CA HIS A 79 5.88 -22.01 -9.22
C HIS A 79 5.08 -21.56 -8.00
N ASP A 80 4.43 -22.52 -7.33
CA ASP A 80 3.71 -22.26 -6.09
C ASP A 80 4.68 -22.26 -4.89
N PHE A 81 4.87 -21.08 -4.31
CA PHE A 81 5.75 -20.87 -3.16
C PHE A 81 5.17 -21.31 -1.82
N ARG A 82 3.93 -21.84 -1.75
CA ARG A 82 3.37 -22.40 -0.50
C ARG A 82 4.22 -23.53 0.06
N ARG A 83 4.86 -24.33 -0.79
CA ARG A 83 5.79 -25.39 -0.36
C ARG A 83 7.10 -24.84 0.21
N ASP A 84 7.50 -23.63 -0.17
CA ASP A 84 8.75 -23.01 0.25
C ASP A 84 8.58 -22.14 1.51
N PHE A 85 7.43 -21.46 1.64
CA PHE A 85 7.18 -20.47 2.69
C PHE A 85 5.99 -20.79 3.62
N GLY A 86 5.26 -21.88 3.34
CA GLY A 86 4.00 -22.22 4.00
C GLY A 86 2.79 -21.54 3.34
N ASP A 87 1.59 -21.99 3.69
CA ASP A 87 0.34 -21.62 2.99
C ASP A 87 0.10 -20.12 2.93
N LYS A 88 0.30 -19.40 4.05
CA LYS A 88 0.06 -17.95 4.12
C LYS A 88 1.09 -17.16 3.33
N ARG A 89 2.37 -17.32 3.68
CA ARG A 89 3.46 -16.53 3.07
C ARG A 89 3.68 -16.88 1.60
N GLY A 90 3.45 -18.13 1.22
CA GLY A 90 3.58 -18.59 -0.16
C GLY A 90 2.41 -18.17 -1.04
N ALA A 91 1.18 -18.10 -0.51
CA ALA A 91 0.04 -17.60 -1.27
C ALA A 91 0.20 -16.14 -1.71
N ARG A 92 0.80 -15.30 -0.85
CA ARG A 92 1.00 -13.87 -1.10
C ARG A 92 2.28 -13.51 -1.85
N ALA A 93 3.09 -14.47 -2.32
CA ALA A 93 4.38 -14.17 -2.91
C ALA A 93 4.60 -14.90 -4.24
N MET A 94 4.97 -14.15 -5.28
CA MET A 94 5.25 -14.66 -6.62
C MET A 94 6.61 -14.15 -7.10
N SER A 95 7.35 -14.96 -7.86
CA SER A 95 8.61 -14.52 -8.44
C SER A 95 8.38 -13.57 -9.61
N LEU A 96 9.09 -12.45 -9.65
CA LEU A 96 9.10 -11.48 -10.75
C LEU A 96 9.65 -12.08 -12.06
N PHE A 97 10.26 -13.27 -12.00
CA PHE A 97 10.81 -13.99 -13.15
C PHE A 97 9.83 -15.03 -13.73
N ARG A 98 8.72 -15.30 -13.04
CA ARG A 98 7.66 -16.24 -13.43
C ARG A 98 6.36 -15.48 -13.74
N PRO A 99 5.38 -16.05 -14.46
CA PRO A 99 4.16 -15.32 -14.79
C PRO A 99 3.40 -14.84 -13.54
N ILE A 100 3.03 -13.56 -13.51
CA ILE A 100 2.17 -12.95 -12.48
C ILE A 100 0.80 -12.61 -13.09
N PRO A 101 -0.33 -13.03 -12.46
CA PRO A 101 -1.67 -12.66 -12.89
C PRO A 101 -1.88 -11.14 -12.98
N TYR A 102 -2.77 -10.70 -13.88
CA TYR A 102 -3.04 -9.28 -14.07
C TYR A 102 -3.93 -8.68 -12.97
N ASP A 103 -4.87 -9.48 -12.50
CA ASP A 103 -6.01 -9.14 -11.65
C ASP A 103 -5.75 -9.38 -10.17
N ARG A 104 -4.48 -9.49 -9.78
CA ARG A 104 -4.08 -9.71 -8.39
C ARG A 104 -4.46 -8.53 -7.50
N THR A 105 -5.12 -8.80 -6.39
CA THR A 105 -5.61 -7.78 -5.46
C THR A 105 -4.67 -7.55 -4.28
N CYS A 106 -4.79 -6.40 -3.61
CA CYS A 106 -4.06 -6.12 -2.38
C CYS A 106 -4.36 -7.13 -1.26
N GLU A 107 -5.58 -7.66 -1.19
CA GLU A 107 -5.99 -8.68 -0.23
C GLU A 107 -5.23 -10.00 -0.45
N GLU A 108 -5.14 -10.48 -1.69
CA GLU A 108 -4.37 -11.68 -2.05
C GLU A 108 -2.86 -11.51 -1.78
N MET A 109 -2.38 -10.28 -1.77
CA MET A 109 -1.00 -9.93 -1.44
C MET A 109 -0.76 -9.71 0.06
N GLU A 110 -1.83 -9.71 0.87
CA GLU A 110 -1.80 -9.24 2.26
C GLU A 110 -1.14 -7.85 2.39
N ILE A 111 -1.38 -6.96 1.43
CA ILE A 111 -1.04 -5.54 1.53
C ILE A 111 -2.14 -4.86 2.35
N ASP A 112 -1.73 -4.24 3.45
CA ASP A 112 -2.62 -3.41 4.27
C ASP A 112 -3.29 -2.34 3.39
N GLU A 113 -4.60 -2.16 3.58
CA GLU A 113 -5.43 -1.26 2.80
C GLU A 113 -4.84 0.16 2.67
N LYS A 114 -4.19 0.67 3.74
CA LYS A 114 -3.59 2.01 3.73
C LYS A 114 -2.41 2.17 2.77
N PHE A 115 -1.83 1.06 2.30
CA PHE A 115 -0.73 1.01 1.34
C PHE A 115 -1.17 0.52 -0.04
N CYS A 116 -2.43 0.15 -0.21
CA CYS A 116 -2.94 -0.33 -1.48
C CYS A 116 -3.13 0.82 -2.47
N LEU A 117 -2.57 0.64 -3.68
CA LEU A 117 -2.57 1.66 -4.73
C LEU A 117 -3.83 1.64 -5.59
N CYS A 118 -4.70 0.63 -5.48
CA CYS A 118 -5.84 0.44 -6.38
C CYS A 118 -6.99 1.46 -6.21
N TYR A 119 -6.84 2.50 -5.38
CA TYR A 119 -7.93 3.41 -5.05
C TYR A 119 -7.84 4.76 -5.77
N ALA A 120 -8.92 5.10 -6.47
CA ALA A 120 -9.21 6.48 -6.84
C ALA A 120 -9.97 7.15 -5.69
N TRP A 121 -9.41 8.24 -5.16
CA TRP A 121 -10.11 9.07 -4.17
C TRP A 121 -11.36 9.68 -4.81
N THR A 122 -12.53 9.47 -4.20
CA THR A 122 -13.74 10.20 -4.58
C THR A 122 -14.02 11.28 -3.56
N HIS A 123 -14.21 12.51 -4.03
CA HIS A 123 -14.66 13.59 -3.17
C HIS A 123 -16.12 13.36 -2.80
N ALA A 124 -16.42 13.49 -1.52
CA ALA A 124 -17.76 13.37 -1.01
C ALA A 124 -18.17 14.67 -0.31
N SER A 125 -19.49 14.89 -0.21
CA SER A 125 -20.03 16.14 0.31
C SER A 125 -19.63 16.36 1.77
N VAL A 126 -18.85 17.41 2.01
CA VAL A 126 -18.47 17.89 3.36
C VAL A 126 -19.67 18.43 4.15
N ASN A 127 -20.78 18.72 3.47
CA ASN A 127 -22.03 19.24 4.07
C ASN A 127 -23.01 18.15 4.50
N SER A 128 -22.62 16.87 4.47
CA SER A 128 -23.48 15.79 4.94
C SER A 128 -23.63 15.83 6.47
N ASP A 129 -24.88 15.73 6.95
CA ASP A 129 -25.19 15.64 8.39
C ASP A 129 -24.44 14.50 9.08
N LEU A 130 -24.26 13.38 8.39
CA LEU A 130 -23.50 12.23 8.90
C LEU A 130 -22.04 12.58 9.19
N VAL A 131 -21.42 13.39 8.32
CA VAL A 131 -20.00 13.76 8.44
C VAL A 131 -19.81 14.79 9.55
N ARG A 132 -20.75 15.73 9.70
CA ARG A 132 -20.78 16.68 10.83
C ARG A 132 -20.99 15.94 12.15
N LEU A 133 -21.93 14.98 12.19
CA LEU A 133 -22.18 14.14 13.36
C LEU A 133 -20.94 13.34 13.76
N ALA A 134 -20.23 12.76 12.79
CA ALA A 134 -18.96 12.08 13.03
C ALA A 134 -17.92 13.03 13.64
N GLY A 135 -17.82 14.26 13.12
CA GLY A 135 -16.94 15.30 13.66
C GLY A 135 -17.24 15.64 15.12
N TYR A 136 -18.51 15.88 15.46
CA TYR A 136 -18.94 16.10 16.84
C TYR A 136 -18.63 14.89 17.73
N THR A 137 -18.91 13.68 17.26
CA THR A 137 -18.72 12.44 18.04
C THR A 137 -17.24 12.19 18.37
N VAL A 138 -16.34 12.43 17.40
CA VAL A 138 -14.90 12.29 17.61
C VAL A 138 -14.42 13.31 18.64
N ILE A 139 -14.85 14.57 18.53
CA ILE A 139 -14.40 15.63 19.45
C ILE A 139 -14.91 15.44 20.86
N ASP A 140 -16.16 15.01 20.99
CA ASP A 140 -16.73 14.69 22.27
C ASP A 140 -16.02 13.49 22.92
N SER A 141 -15.64 12.47 22.14
CA SER A 141 -14.84 11.35 22.65
C SER A 141 -13.45 11.77 23.11
N VAL A 142 -12.76 12.63 22.35
CA VAL A 142 -11.43 13.15 22.74
C VAL A 142 -11.55 13.97 24.02
N ASN A 143 -12.51 14.90 24.11
CA ASN A 143 -12.71 15.70 25.31
C ASN A 143 -13.02 14.83 26.55
N ARG A 144 -13.89 13.82 26.40
CA ARG A 144 -14.19 12.86 27.48
C ARG A 144 -12.96 12.06 27.92
N PHE A 145 -12.10 11.67 26.98
CA PHE A 145 -10.83 11.01 27.29
C PHE A 145 -9.88 11.93 28.07
N LEU A 146 -9.75 13.20 27.68
CA LEU A 146 -8.93 14.17 28.40
C LEU A 146 -9.42 14.40 29.85
N GLU A 147 -10.75 14.45 30.03
CA GLU A 147 -11.38 14.56 31.34
C GLU A 147 -11.16 13.27 32.17
N SER A 148 -11.28 12.08 31.58
CA SER A 148 -11.09 10.81 32.31
C SER A 148 -9.64 10.58 32.74
N GLU A 149 -8.67 11.04 31.94
CA GLU A 149 -7.24 10.98 32.28
C GLU A 149 -6.80 12.12 33.22
N ASN A 150 -7.72 13.03 33.58
CA ASN A 150 -7.47 14.17 34.47
C ASN A 150 -6.33 15.10 33.98
N ILE A 151 -6.19 15.25 32.66
CA ILE A 151 -5.19 16.10 32.01
C ILE A 151 -5.77 17.40 31.42
N SER A 152 -7.07 17.66 31.64
CA SER A 152 -7.74 18.87 31.17
C SER A 152 -7.14 20.18 31.70
N SER A 153 -6.27 20.14 32.72
CA SER A 153 -5.56 21.33 33.21
C SER A 153 -4.40 21.76 32.31
N ILE A 154 -3.87 20.85 31.48
CA ILE A 154 -2.77 21.11 30.55
C ILE A 154 -3.16 20.95 29.07
N CYS A 155 -4.33 20.36 28.80
CA CYS A 155 -4.90 20.23 27.46
C CYS A 155 -6.14 21.11 27.30
N ALA A 156 -6.25 21.81 26.16
CA ALA A 156 -7.41 22.64 25.87
C ALA A 156 -8.63 21.80 25.48
N LYS A 157 -9.84 22.28 25.84
CA LYS A 157 -11.09 21.66 25.41
C LYS A 157 -11.32 21.96 23.93
N LEU A 158 -11.51 20.91 23.14
CA LEU A 158 -11.68 21.03 21.69
C LEU A 158 -13.13 21.34 21.33
N LYS A 159 -13.35 22.19 20.34
CA LYS A 159 -14.64 22.40 19.68
C LYS A 159 -14.54 22.07 18.20
N PHE A 160 -15.57 21.39 17.72
CA PHE A 160 -15.76 21.16 16.30
C PHE A 160 -16.19 22.47 15.62
N THR A 161 -15.53 22.83 14.52
CA THR A 161 -15.90 24.02 13.72
C THR A 161 -16.47 23.58 12.38
N GLU A 162 -15.67 22.92 11.55
CA GLU A 162 -16.07 22.51 10.21
C GLU A 162 -15.34 21.27 9.69
N VAL A 163 -15.89 20.72 8.60
CA VAL A 163 -15.26 19.63 7.84
C VAL A 163 -14.46 20.26 6.70
N ILE A 164 -13.14 20.04 6.68
CA ILE A 164 -12.25 20.60 5.65
C ILE A 164 -12.27 19.72 4.39
N VAL A 165 -12.16 18.40 4.58
CA VAL A 165 -12.09 17.43 3.48
C VAL A 165 -12.86 16.18 3.88
N TYR A 166 -13.71 15.71 2.98
CA TYR A 166 -14.32 14.40 3.07
C TYR A 166 -14.05 13.62 1.79
N ASN A 167 -13.25 12.56 1.91
CA ASN A 167 -12.95 11.66 0.81
C ASN A 167 -13.50 10.27 1.13
N ILE A 168 -14.16 9.68 0.14
CA ILE A 168 -14.60 8.30 0.18
C ILE A 168 -13.61 7.48 -0.65
N LEU A 169 -13.03 6.48 -0.01
CA LEU A 169 -12.42 5.33 -0.64
C LEU A 169 -13.48 4.20 -0.67
N PRO A 170 -13.38 3.25 -1.62
CA PRO A 170 -14.33 2.13 -1.73
C PRO A 170 -14.56 1.33 -0.42
N LEU A 171 -13.58 1.32 0.49
CA LEU A 171 -13.63 0.58 1.77
C LEU A 171 -13.29 1.44 3.01
N HIS A 172 -12.91 2.70 2.81
CA HIS A 172 -12.56 3.64 3.89
C HIS A 172 -13.16 5.03 3.69
N ARG A 173 -13.53 5.67 4.80
CA ARG A 173 -14.00 7.05 4.81
C ARG A 173 -12.98 7.90 5.53
N PHE A 174 -12.31 8.79 4.79
CA PHE A 174 -11.38 9.74 5.40
C PHE A 174 -12.06 11.09 5.57
N VAL A 175 -12.13 11.56 6.82
CA VAL A 175 -12.67 12.88 7.14
C VAL A 175 -11.60 13.68 7.86
N LYS A 176 -11.30 14.87 7.35
CA LYS A 176 -10.45 15.85 8.01
C LYS A 176 -11.32 16.94 8.61
N PHE A 177 -11.20 17.15 9.91
CA PHE A 177 -11.89 18.20 10.65
C PHE A 177 -10.98 19.39 10.91
N HIS A 178 -11.55 20.60 10.90
CA HIS A 178 -10.95 21.76 11.54
C HIS A 178 -11.46 21.84 12.97
N LEU A 179 -10.55 22.12 13.91
CA LEU A 179 -10.83 22.13 15.34
C LEU A 179 -10.25 23.39 15.95
N GLU A 180 -10.96 23.95 16.92
CA GLU A 180 -10.49 25.09 17.71
C GLU A 180 -10.38 24.73 19.19
N SER A 181 -9.37 25.31 19.84
CA SER A 181 -9.19 25.26 21.29
C SER A 181 -10.12 26.28 21.94
N SER A 182 -10.98 25.84 22.84
CA SER A 182 -11.64 26.74 23.79
C SER A 182 -10.70 26.97 24.97
N LYS A 183 -10.27 28.22 25.15
CA LYS A 183 -9.77 28.68 26.45
C LYS A 183 -10.93 28.79 27.44
#